data_AF-A0A522QXP7-F1
#
_entry.id   AF-A0A522QXP7-F1
#
_cell.length_a   1.000
_cell.length_b   1.000
_cell.length_c   1.000
_cell.angle_alpha   90.00
_cell.angle_beta   90.00
_cell.angle_gamma   90.00
#
_symmetry.space_group_name_H-M   'P 1'
#
loop_
_entity.id
_entity.type
_entity.pdbx_description
1 polymer ?
#
loop_
_entity_poly.entity_id
_entity_poly.type
_entity_poly.pdbx_seq_one_letter_code
_entity_poly.pdbx_strand_id
1 'polypeptide(L)'
;MSDLDKNINQDEQSQNRSGIKDLYDGWFLDYASYVILDRAVPAGNDGLKPVQRRILHAMKEMDDGRFNKVANIIGQTMQYHPHGDASIGDALVNLGQKDLLIDTQGNWGDVRTGDDAAASRYIEARLSKFALEVAFNTKTTTWQLSYDGRKNEPVILPMKFPLLLAQGADGIAVGLSTKILPHNFCELIEASIKYLRNKKFELYPDFTTGGMIDAANYNDGKRGGKVKIRAHIEIKDKKTLLVKDVPYGITTVQLMESIVKANDSGKIKVKKVVDNTAKEVEIEIQLPAGVSPDVTLDALYAFTD
;
A
#
# COMPACT_ATOMS: atom_id res chain seq x y z
N MET A 1 -25.42 -16.06 63.23
CA MET A 1 -25.79 -14.80 62.56
C MET A 1 -24.79 -14.61 61.45
N SER A 2 -25.28 -14.81 60.23
CA SER A 2 -24.60 -15.39 59.07
C SER A 2 -23.74 -14.39 58.29
N ASP A 3 -22.88 -14.95 57.44
CA ASP A 3 -21.94 -14.34 56.51
C ASP A 3 -22.52 -13.39 55.44
N LEU A 4 -23.66 -12.73 55.70
CA LEU A 4 -24.28 -11.74 54.80
C LEU A 4 -23.74 -10.31 54.99
N ASP A 5 -23.20 -9.95 56.15
CA ASP A 5 -22.79 -8.55 56.41
C ASP A 5 -21.37 -8.20 55.94
N LYS A 6 -20.59 -9.17 55.44
CA LYS A 6 -19.23 -8.93 54.90
C LYS A 6 -19.17 -8.73 53.39
N ASN A 7 -20.22 -9.07 52.65
CA ASN A 7 -20.25 -8.93 51.18
C ASN A 7 -20.81 -7.60 50.69
N ILE A 8 -21.44 -6.78 51.55
CA ILE A 8 -22.03 -5.50 51.10
C ILE A 8 -20.96 -4.38 51.02
N ASN A 9 -19.84 -4.50 51.74
CA ASN A 9 -18.79 -3.48 51.76
C ASN A 9 -17.66 -3.67 50.74
N GLN A 10 -17.65 -4.76 49.95
CA GLN A 10 -16.67 -4.94 48.88
C GLN A 10 -17.19 -4.48 47.50
N ASP A 11 -18.51 -4.45 47.31
CA ASP A 11 -19.12 -3.95 46.07
C ASP A 11 -19.24 -2.41 46.03
N GLU A 12 -19.21 -1.72 47.17
CA GLU A 12 -19.25 -0.25 47.22
C GLU A 12 -17.88 0.43 47.01
N GLN A 13 -16.76 -0.30 47.11
CA GLN A 13 -15.42 0.26 46.87
C GLN A 13 -14.96 0.21 45.41
N SER A 14 -15.72 -0.44 44.52
CA SER A 14 -15.44 -0.42 43.07
C SER A 14 -16.10 0.75 42.33
N GLN A 15 -16.86 1.60 43.03
CA GLN A 15 -17.39 2.83 42.47
C GLN A 15 -16.60 4.04 43.00
N ASN A 16 -16.10 4.85 42.06
CA ASN A 16 -15.36 6.11 42.23
C ASN A 16 -13.86 6.03 42.54
N ARG A 17 -13.05 6.04 41.47
CA ARG A 17 -12.43 7.27 40.93
C ARG A 17 -11.46 6.90 39.81
N SER A 18 -11.94 6.67 38.60
CA SER A 18 -11.11 7.04 37.45
C SER A 18 -11.35 8.54 37.25
N GLY A 19 -10.36 9.37 37.54
CA GLY A 19 -10.46 10.77 37.15
C GLY A 19 -10.73 10.85 35.65
N ILE A 20 -11.24 11.99 35.15
CA ILE A 20 -11.39 12.19 33.70
C ILE A 20 -10.09 11.80 32.98
N LYS A 21 -8.94 12.16 33.57
CA LYS A 21 -7.63 11.75 33.08
C LYS A 21 -7.49 10.22 32.92
N ASP A 22 -7.78 9.44 33.96
CA ASP A 22 -7.59 7.98 33.92
C ASP A 22 -8.53 7.30 32.91
N LEU A 23 -9.75 7.83 32.74
CA LEU A 23 -10.68 7.38 31.70
C LEU A 23 -10.12 7.67 30.29
N TYR A 24 -9.66 8.90 30.06
CA TYR A 24 -9.08 9.29 28.78
C TYR A 24 -7.80 8.51 28.48
N ASP A 25 -6.93 8.31 29.47
CA ASP A 25 -5.70 7.52 29.32
C ASP A 25 -6.04 6.08 28.93
N GLY A 26 -7.03 5.45 29.58
CA GLY A 26 -7.50 4.11 29.24
C GLY A 26 -8.11 4.02 27.84
N TRP A 27 -9.09 4.87 27.52
CA TRP A 27 -9.75 4.87 26.20
C TRP A 27 -8.77 5.17 25.06
N PHE A 28 -7.84 6.10 25.28
CA PHE A 28 -6.81 6.42 24.31
C PHE A 28 -5.86 5.24 24.11
N LEU A 29 -5.46 4.55 25.19
CA LEU A 29 -4.58 3.38 25.09
C LEU A 29 -5.24 2.23 24.32
N ASP A 30 -6.52 1.95 24.59
CA ASP A 30 -7.28 0.90 23.89
C ASP A 30 -7.41 1.24 22.40
N TYR A 31 -7.81 2.48 22.09
CA TYR A 31 -7.91 2.95 20.71
C TYR A 31 -6.57 2.93 19.98
N ALA A 32 -5.50 3.44 20.63
CA ALA A 32 -4.17 3.46 20.05
C ALA A 32 -3.65 2.05 19.77
N SER A 33 -3.81 1.14 20.73
CA SER A 33 -3.40 -0.26 20.59
C SER A 33 -4.12 -0.93 19.42
N TYR A 34 -5.43 -0.76 19.32
CA TYR A 34 -6.23 -1.28 18.22
C TYR A 34 -5.81 -0.71 16.86
N VAL A 35 -5.63 0.61 16.75
CA VAL A 35 -5.23 1.23 15.47
C VAL A 35 -3.83 0.80 15.04
N ILE A 36 -2.90 0.64 15.99
CA ILE A 36 -1.54 0.19 15.70
C ILE A 36 -1.53 -1.27 15.23
N LEU A 37 -2.13 -2.18 16.01
CA LEU A 37 -2.00 -3.63 15.80
C LEU A 37 -2.98 -4.15 14.75
N ASP A 38 -4.22 -3.65 14.75
CA ASP A 38 -5.32 -4.23 13.97
C ASP A 38 -5.69 -3.44 12.71
N ARG A 39 -4.96 -2.37 12.38
CA ARG A 39 -5.29 -1.54 11.22
C ARG A 39 -4.10 -1.07 10.40
N ALA A 40 -3.18 -0.33 11.01
CA ALA A 40 -2.27 0.52 10.22
C ALA A 40 -0.97 -0.16 9.80
N VAL A 41 -0.39 -1.00 10.66
CA VAL A 41 0.96 -1.54 10.47
C VAL A 41 0.87 -2.97 9.91
N PRO A 42 1.58 -3.29 8.81
CA PRO A 42 1.64 -4.66 8.31
C PRO A 42 2.41 -5.56 9.28
N ALA A 43 2.05 -6.84 9.34
CA ALA A 43 2.85 -7.80 10.10
C ALA A 43 4.15 -8.10 9.36
N GLY A 44 5.27 -8.17 10.09
CA GLY A 44 6.59 -8.41 9.49
C GLY A 44 6.73 -9.76 8.77
N ASN A 45 5.96 -10.77 9.20
CA ASN A 45 6.08 -12.15 8.71
C ASN A 45 5.39 -12.37 7.36
N ASP A 46 4.20 -11.80 7.16
CA ASP A 46 3.44 -11.96 5.91
C ASP A 46 3.34 -10.68 5.08
N GLY A 47 3.72 -9.53 5.65
CA GLY A 47 3.68 -8.24 4.99
C GLY A 47 2.29 -7.65 4.82
N LEU A 48 1.26 -8.22 5.46
CA LEU A 48 -0.14 -7.85 5.23
C LEU A 48 -0.72 -7.09 6.43
N LYS A 49 -1.58 -6.12 6.12
CA LYS A 49 -2.53 -5.55 7.09
C LYS A 49 -3.68 -6.53 7.35
N PRO A 50 -4.39 -6.45 8.48
CA PRO A 50 -5.47 -7.37 8.80
C PRO A 50 -6.57 -7.45 7.72
N VAL A 51 -6.97 -6.32 7.13
CA VAL A 51 -7.96 -6.31 6.03
C VAL A 51 -7.47 -7.10 4.81
N GLN A 52 -6.20 -6.93 4.42
CA GLN A 52 -5.62 -7.63 3.26
C GLN A 52 -5.51 -9.13 3.51
N ARG A 53 -5.12 -9.53 4.73
CA ARG A 53 -5.07 -10.94 5.15
C ARG A 53 -6.45 -11.60 5.09
N ARG A 54 -7.47 -10.91 5.60
CA ARG A 54 -8.86 -11.39 5.61
C ARG A 54 -9.45 -11.48 4.19
N ILE A 55 -9.11 -10.54 3.31
CA ILE A 55 -9.44 -10.61 1.88
C ILE A 55 -8.87 -11.88 1.27
N LEU A 56 -7.56 -12.13 1.41
CA LEU A 56 -6.92 -13.32 0.85
C LEU A 56 -7.50 -14.62 1.44
N HIS A 57 -7.80 -14.64 2.74
CA HIS A 57 -8.45 -15.77 3.37
C HIS A 57 -9.86 -16.02 2.81
N ALA A 58 -10.69 -14.97 2.71
CA ALA A 58 -12.03 -15.06 2.13
C ALA A 58 -11.99 -15.54 0.67
N MET A 59 -11.06 -15.02 -0.13
CA MET A 59 -10.84 -15.48 -1.50
C MET A 59 -10.42 -16.95 -1.54
N LYS A 60 -9.62 -17.43 -0.58
CA LYS A 60 -9.21 -18.83 -0.52
C LYS A 60 -10.36 -19.78 -0.17
N GLU A 61 -11.27 -19.36 0.71
CA GLU A 61 -12.49 -20.13 1.04
C GLU A 61 -13.44 -20.25 -0.15
N MET A 62 -13.41 -19.26 -1.06
CA MET A 62 -14.24 -19.23 -2.28
C MET A 62 -13.54 -19.82 -3.51
N ASP A 63 -12.29 -20.24 -3.39
CA ASP A 63 -11.44 -20.60 -4.51
C ASP A 63 -11.91 -21.89 -5.21
N ASP A 64 -12.44 -21.74 -6.42
CA ASP A 64 -12.79 -22.81 -7.35
C ASP A 64 -12.00 -22.72 -8.67
N GLY A 65 -10.97 -21.86 -8.70
CA GLY A 65 -10.16 -21.55 -9.88
C GLY A 65 -10.79 -20.55 -10.87
N ARG A 66 -12.03 -20.10 -10.64
CA ARG A 66 -12.73 -19.14 -11.51
C ARG A 66 -12.69 -17.73 -10.93
N PHE A 67 -12.95 -16.77 -11.80
CA PHE A 67 -13.11 -15.37 -11.41
C PHE A 67 -14.41 -15.19 -10.62
N ASN A 68 -14.31 -14.47 -9.50
CA ASN A 68 -15.42 -14.12 -8.64
C ASN A 68 -15.68 -12.62 -8.74
N LYS A 69 -16.96 -12.22 -8.74
CA LYS A 69 -17.35 -10.82 -8.63
C LYS A 69 -16.74 -10.22 -7.36
N VAL A 70 -16.12 -9.05 -7.48
CA VAL A 70 -15.49 -8.36 -6.34
C VAL A 70 -16.51 -8.08 -5.24
N ALA A 71 -17.76 -7.76 -5.58
CA ALA A 71 -18.85 -7.62 -4.60
C ALA A 71 -19.05 -8.88 -3.73
N ASN A 72 -18.90 -10.08 -4.30
CA ASN A 72 -19.01 -11.33 -3.54
C ASN A 72 -17.82 -11.53 -2.61
N ILE A 73 -16.61 -11.19 -3.08
CA ILE A 73 -15.38 -11.26 -2.26
C ILE A 73 -15.48 -10.31 -1.07
N ILE A 74 -15.99 -9.08 -1.28
CA ILE A 74 -16.24 -8.11 -0.21
C ILE A 74 -17.23 -8.68 0.81
N GLY A 75 -18.38 -9.19 0.35
CA GLY A 75 -19.39 -9.78 1.23
C GLY A 75 -18.88 -10.98 2.03
N GLN A 76 -18.04 -11.83 1.43
CA GLN A 76 -17.41 -12.94 2.15
C GLN A 76 -16.38 -12.42 3.18
N THR A 77 -15.60 -11.41 2.83
CA THR A 77 -14.60 -10.82 3.72
C THR A 77 -15.22 -10.20 4.97
N MET A 78 -16.45 -9.66 4.87
CA MET A 78 -17.17 -9.11 6.02
C MET A 78 -17.43 -10.12 7.14
N GLN A 79 -17.43 -11.42 6.86
CA GLN A 79 -17.53 -12.46 7.89
C GLN A 79 -16.31 -12.48 8.82
N TYR A 80 -15.19 -11.89 8.38
CA TYR A 80 -13.94 -11.79 9.12
C TYR A 80 -13.61 -10.34 9.50
N HIS A 81 -14.06 -9.36 8.70
CA HIS A 81 -13.71 -7.95 8.84
C HIS A 81 -14.95 -7.09 9.16
N PRO A 82 -15.16 -6.68 10.42
CA PRO A 82 -16.37 -5.97 10.87
C PRO A 82 -16.32 -4.46 10.52
N HIS A 83 -15.94 -4.12 9.29
CA HIS A 83 -15.84 -2.74 8.79
C HIS A 83 -16.52 -2.61 7.43
N GLY A 84 -16.68 -1.37 6.97
CA GLY A 84 -17.48 -1.05 5.77
C GLY A 84 -16.96 -1.71 4.49
N ASP A 85 -17.89 -2.03 3.58
CA ASP A 85 -17.63 -2.56 2.24
C ASP A 85 -16.64 -1.71 1.45
N ALA A 86 -16.75 -0.39 1.51
CA ALA A 86 -15.86 0.54 0.84
C ALA A 86 -14.39 0.28 1.23
N SER A 87 -14.10 0.18 2.53
CA SER A 87 -12.73 -0.04 3.01
C SER A 87 -12.12 -1.38 2.57
N ILE A 88 -12.96 -2.41 2.48
CA ILE A 88 -12.57 -3.74 1.98
C ILE A 88 -12.34 -3.67 0.46
N GLY A 89 -13.26 -3.03 -0.26
CA GLY A 89 -13.17 -2.82 -1.70
C GLY A 89 -11.90 -2.09 -2.10
N ASP A 90 -11.59 -0.97 -1.43
CA ASP A 90 -10.38 -0.18 -1.67
C ASP A 90 -9.12 -1.01 -1.41
N ALA A 91 -9.09 -1.76 -0.30
CA ALA A 91 -7.96 -2.64 0.02
C ALA A 91 -7.78 -3.76 -1.02
N LEU A 92 -8.87 -4.33 -1.53
CA LEU A 92 -8.86 -5.36 -2.56
C LEU A 92 -8.39 -4.81 -3.90
N VAL A 93 -8.88 -3.64 -4.32
CA VAL A 93 -8.42 -2.95 -5.54
C VAL A 93 -6.93 -2.67 -5.47
N ASN A 94 -6.46 -2.07 -4.36
CA ASN A 94 -5.05 -1.81 -4.14
C ASN A 94 -4.19 -3.08 -4.20
N LEU A 95 -4.68 -4.20 -3.67
CA LEU A 95 -3.96 -5.48 -3.69
C LEU A 95 -3.96 -6.11 -5.10
N GLY A 96 -5.05 -5.96 -5.85
CA GLY A 96 -5.20 -6.42 -7.23
C GLY A 96 -4.29 -5.66 -8.21
N GLN A 97 -4.20 -4.34 -8.06
CA GLN A 97 -3.34 -3.48 -8.90
C GLN A 97 -1.85 -3.79 -8.77
N LYS A 98 -1.43 -4.55 -7.75
CA LYS A 98 -0.03 -5.02 -7.60
C LYS A 98 0.31 -6.23 -8.49
N ASP A 99 -0.67 -6.82 -9.18
CA ASP A 99 -0.52 -7.90 -10.18
C ASP A 99 0.41 -9.04 -9.73
N LEU A 100 0.25 -9.49 -8.48
CA LEU A 100 1.07 -10.56 -7.90
C LEU A 100 0.23 -11.62 -7.20
N LEU A 101 -0.62 -11.21 -6.27
CA LEU A 101 -1.41 -12.15 -5.47
C LEU A 101 -2.80 -12.43 -6.04
N ILE A 102 -3.30 -11.53 -6.89
CA ILE A 102 -4.68 -11.53 -7.37
C ILE A 102 -4.65 -11.33 -8.88
N ASP A 103 -5.26 -12.26 -9.61
CA ASP A 103 -5.57 -12.06 -11.02
C ASP A 103 -6.82 -11.19 -11.11
N THR A 104 -6.81 -10.18 -11.98
CA THR A 104 -7.89 -9.19 -12.11
C THR A 104 -8.53 -9.20 -13.50
N GLN A 105 -9.84 -9.02 -13.58
CA GLN A 105 -10.60 -8.84 -14.82
C GLN A 105 -11.55 -7.63 -14.73
N GLY A 106 -11.61 -6.84 -15.80
CA GLY A 106 -12.37 -5.58 -15.88
C GLY A 106 -11.50 -4.34 -15.66
N ASN A 107 -12.12 -3.18 -15.42
CA ASN A 107 -11.38 -1.93 -15.15
C ASN A 107 -11.07 -1.79 -13.65
N TRP A 108 -9.81 -2.02 -13.27
CA TRP A 108 -9.32 -1.92 -11.90
C TRP A 108 -8.69 -0.56 -11.56
N GLY A 109 -8.85 0.44 -12.42
CA GLY A 109 -8.21 1.75 -12.26
C GLY A 109 -6.72 1.71 -12.63
N ASP A 110 -6.05 2.85 -12.52
CA ASP A 110 -4.61 2.96 -12.80
C ASP A 110 -3.95 3.89 -11.77
N VAL A 111 -3.01 3.34 -11.01
CA VAL A 111 -2.25 4.06 -9.98
C VAL A 111 -1.39 5.19 -10.55
N ARG A 112 -1.05 5.12 -11.85
CA ARG A 112 -0.23 6.12 -12.53
C ARG A 112 -1.06 7.32 -12.95
N THR A 113 -2.30 7.14 -13.36
CA THR A 113 -3.19 8.25 -13.76
C THR A 113 -4.01 8.78 -12.58
N GLY A 114 -4.26 7.92 -11.58
CA GLY A 114 -5.20 8.20 -10.49
C GLY A 114 -6.65 7.84 -10.84
N ASP A 115 -6.88 7.09 -11.93
CA ASP A 115 -8.21 6.64 -12.30
C ASP A 115 -8.74 5.59 -11.32
N ASP A 116 -9.96 5.82 -10.84
CA ASP A 116 -10.65 4.90 -9.94
C ASP A 116 -11.01 3.58 -10.64
N ALA A 117 -11.05 2.50 -9.86
CA ALA A 117 -11.60 1.23 -10.32
C ALA A 117 -13.10 1.34 -10.60
N ALA A 118 -13.59 0.55 -11.55
CA ALA A 118 -15.03 0.39 -11.73
C ALA A 118 -15.67 -0.23 -10.48
N ALA A 119 -16.95 0.08 -10.26
CA ALA A 119 -17.69 -0.45 -9.11
C ALA A 119 -17.59 -1.98 -8.99
N SER A 120 -17.54 -2.50 -7.76
CA SER A 120 -17.30 -3.91 -7.41
C SER A 120 -18.22 -4.94 -8.09
N ARG A 121 -19.36 -4.50 -8.65
CA ARG A 121 -20.28 -5.32 -9.44
C ARG A 121 -19.80 -5.59 -10.88
N TYR A 122 -18.86 -4.81 -11.40
CA TYR A 122 -18.38 -4.89 -12.78
C TYR A 122 -17.02 -5.59 -12.91
N ILE A 123 -16.21 -5.56 -11.84
CA ILE A 123 -14.89 -6.19 -11.81
C ILE A 123 -14.92 -7.56 -11.14
N GLU A 124 -13.97 -8.40 -11.55
CA GLU A 124 -13.82 -9.76 -11.05
C GLU A 124 -12.36 -10.05 -10.68
N ALA A 125 -12.17 -10.91 -9.68
CA ALA A 125 -10.85 -11.33 -9.21
C ALA A 125 -10.82 -12.80 -8.81
N ARG A 126 -9.62 -13.37 -8.81
CA ARG A 126 -9.30 -14.65 -8.16
C ARG A 126 -7.89 -14.63 -7.62
N LEU A 127 -7.55 -15.59 -6.76
CA LEU A 127 -6.16 -15.75 -6.32
C LEU A 127 -5.29 -16.16 -7.51
N SER A 128 -4.12 -15.57 -7.63
CA SER A 128 -3.13 -15.99 -8.62
C SER A 128 -2.59 -17.38 -8.25
N LYS A 129 -2.06 -18.10 -9.23
CA LYS A 129 -1.35 -19.39 -8.97
C LYS A 129 -0.21 -19.21 -7.98
N PHE A 130 0.48 -18.07 -8.06
CA PHE A 130 1.54 -17.71 -7.13
C PHE A 130 1.01 -17.57 -5.69
N ALA A 131 -0.08 -16.83 -5.47
CA ALA A 131 -0.67 -16.67 -4.14
C ALA A 131 -1.08 -18.00 -3.52
N LEU A 132 -1.69 -18.89 -4.30
CA LEU A 132 -2.12 -20.21 -3.83
C LEU A 132 -0.96 -21.04 -3.28
N GLU A 133 0.19 -21.00 -3.96
CA GLU A 133 1.39 -21.72 -3.55
C GLU A 133 2.12 -21.06 -2.38
N VAL A 134 2.14 -19.73 -2.34
CA VAL A 134 3.04 -18.99 -1.46
C VAL A 134 2.37 -18.55 -0.16
N ALA A 135 1.09 -18.18 -0.17
CA ALA A 135 0.43 -17.58 0.98
C ALA A 135 -0.23 -18.59 1.92
N PHE A 136 -0.53 -19.82 1.46
CA PHE A 136 -1.39 -20.75 2.20
C PHE A 136 -0.70 -22.07 2.55
N ASN A 137 -0.90 -22.52 3.79
CA ASN A 137 -0.58 -23.87 4.25
C ASN A 137 -1.34 -24.20 5.55
N THR A 138 -2.41 -24.99 5.45
CA THR A 138 -3.29 -25.30 6.58
C THR A 138 -2.59 -25.97 7.76
N LYS A 139 -1.50 -26.72 7.52
CA LYS A 139 -0.77 -27.45 8.58
C LYS A 139 0.11 -26.54 9.42
N THR A 140 0.54 -25.40 8.89
CA THR A 140 1.43 -24.45 9.59
C THR A 140 0.72 -23.16 9.98
N THR A 141 -0.49 -22.92 9.47
CA THR A 141 -1.30 -21.76 9.83
C THR A 141 -1.75 -21.86 11.29
N THR A 142 -1.49 -20.80 12.05
CA THR A 142 -2.12 -20.59 13.36
C THR A 142 -3.46 -19.91 13.16
N TRP A 143 -4.50 -20.50 13.72
CA TRP A 143 -5.88 -20.05 13.57
C TRP A 143 -6.35 -19.35 14.84
N GLN A 144 -7.19 -18.34 14.66
CA GLN A 144 -7.96 -17.70 15.71
C GLN A 144 -9.43 -17.65 15.31
N LEU A 145 -10.30 -17.41 16.28
CA LEU A 145 -11.72 -17.25 16.02
C LEU A 145 -11.99 -15.86 15.42
N SER A 146 -12.98 -15.77 14.52
CA SER A 146 -13.48 -14.51 13.97
C SER A 146 -14.09 -13.64 15.06
N TYR A 147 -14.28 -12.34 14.76
CA TYR A 147 -14.82 -11.37 15.70
C TYR A 147 -16.21 -11.74 16.27
N ASP A 148 -17.02 -12.49 15.51
CA ASP A 148 -18.36 -12.96 15.89
C ASP A 148 -18.38 -14.37 16.48
N GLY A 149 -17.20 -15.01 16.58
CA GLY A 149 -17.05 -16.34 17.15
C GLY A 149 -17.45 -17.51 16.24
N ARG A 150 -17.84 -17.26 14.98
CA ARG A 150 -18.48 -18.28 14.12
C ARG A 150 -17.53 -19.01 13.18
N LYS A 151 -16.42 -18.39 12.81
CA LYS A 151 -15.44 -18.94 11.85
C LYS A 151 -14.03 -18.87 12.41
N ASN A 152 -13.12 -19.61 11.78
CA ASN A 152 -11.69 -19.47 12.04
C ASN A 152 -11.06 -18.59 10.97
N GLU A 153 -10.12 -17.74 11.36
CA GLU A 153 -9.29 -16.95 10.46
C GLU A 153 -7.80 -17.13 10.80
N PRO A 154 -6.89 -16.96 9.83
CA PRO A 154 -5.46 -17.02 10.10
C PRO A 154 -5.01 -15.79 10.90
N VAL A 155 -4.23 -15.99 11.96
CA VAL A 155 -3.55 -14.89 12.66
C VAL A 155 -2.57 -14.19 11.71
N ILE A 156 -1.75 -15.01 11.03
CA ILE A 156 -0.77 -14.64 10.01
C ILE A 156 -0.85 -15.68 8.89
N LEU A 157 -0.67 -15.27 7.63
CA LEU A 157 -0.52 -16.21 6.52
C LEU A 157 0.91 -16.75 6.46
N PRO A 158 1.13 -18.07 6.28
CA PRO A 158 2.47 -18.66 6.22
C PRO A 158 3.17 -18.34 4.89
N MET A 159 3.48 -17.07 4.68
CA MET A 159 4.03 -16.52 3.44
C MET A 159 5.43 -17.07 3.16
N LYS A 160 5.60 -17.77 2.05
CA LYS A 160 6.88 -18.42 1.65
C LYS A 160 7.81 -17.51 0.84
N PHE A 161 7.44 -16.23 0.70
CA PHE A 161 8.14 -15.22 -0.11
C PHE A 161 8.14 -13.89 0.67
N PRO A 162 9.21 -13.06 0.60
CA PRO A 162 9.29 -11.77 1.28
C PRO A 162 8.33 -10.72 0.68
N LEU A 163 7.02 -10.94 0.85
CA LEU A 163 5.96 -10.12 0.25
C LEU A 163 6.03 -8.66 0.69
N LEU A 164 6.35 -8.43 1.98
CA LEU A 164 6.47 -7.08 2.54
C LEU A 164 7.46 -6.21 1.77
N LEU A 165 8.62 -6.78 1.40
CA LEU A 165 9.63 -6.06 0.64
C LEU A 165 9.26 -5.95 -0.84
N ALA A 166 8.62 -6.97 -1.40
CA ALA A 166 8.22 -6.96 -2.80
C ALA A 166 7.16 -5.89 -3.10
N GLN A 167 6.12 -5.79 -2.27
CA GLN A 167 5.02 -4.86 -2.49
C GLN A 167 5.24 -3.50 -1.83
N GLY A 168 6.16 -3.42 -0.86
CA GLY A 168 6.25 -2.32 0.06
C GLY A 168 5.04 -2.24 1.00
N ALA A 169 5.06 -1.27 1.89
CA ALA A 169 3.92 -0.99 2.75
C ALA A 169 4.00 0.43 3.32
N ASP A 170 2.85 1.10 3.36
CA ASP A 170 2.69 2.37 4.04
C ASP A 170 1.67 2.21 5.18
N GLY A 171 1.95 2.82 6.33
CA GLY A 171 1.06 2.75 7.48
C GLY A 171 1.23 3.97 8.38
N ILE A 172 0.12 4.58 8.79
CA ILE A 172 0.09 5.68 9.74
C ILE A 172 -0.81 5.25 10.89
N ALA A 173 -0.25 5.22 12.09
CA ALA A 173 -0.97 4.91 13.32
C ALA A 173 -0.74 6.00 14.36
N VAL A 174 -1.35 5.81 15.53
CA VAL A 174 -1.20 6.71 16.67
C VAL A 174 0.28 6.77 17.10
N GLY A 175 0.92 7.92 16.88
CA GLY A 175 2.30 8.17 17.28
C GLY A 175 3.39 7.51 16.42
N LEU A 176 3.04 6.79 15.34
CA LEU A 176 4.00 6.10 14.50
C LEU A 176 3.62 6.11 13.02
N SER A 177 4.63 6.04 12.17
CA SER A 177 4.47 5.82 10.73
C SER A 177 5.48 4.80 10.23
N THR A 178 5.08 4.06 9.21
CA THR A 178 5.93 3.10 8.51
C THR A 178 5.83 3.35 7.01
N LYS A 179 6.97 3.25 6.34
CA LYS A 179 7.11 3.33 4.89
C LYS A 179 8.19 2.34 4.47
N ILE A 180 7.78 1.31 3.76
CA ILE A 180 8.64 0.27 3.19
C ILE A 180 8.50 0.38 1.68
N LEU A 181 9.62 0.57 1.00
CA LEU A 181 9.65 0.72 -0.46
C LEU A 181 9.66 -0.65 -1.13
N PRO A 182 8.99 -0.81 -2.29
CA PRO A 182 8.96 -2.06 -3.05
C PRO A 182 10.35 -2.41 -3.59
N HIS A 183 10.56 -3.68 -3.90
CA HIS A 183 11.81 -4.24 -4.40
C HIS A 183 11.53 -5.26 -5.49
N ASN A 184 12.54 -5.51 -6.33
CA ASN A 184 12.41 -6.44 -7.43
C ASN A 184 12.24 -7.89 -6.95
N PHE A 185 11.33 -8.63 -7.58
CA PHE A 185 11.03 -10.02 -7.23
C PHE A 185 12.28 -10.93 -7.32
N CYS A 186 13.04 -10.83 -8.40
CA CYS A 186 14.20 -11.69 -8.64
C CYS A 186 15.36 -11.33 -7.69
N GLU A 187 15.61 -10.04 -7.50
CA GLU A 187 16.66 -9.57 -6.58
C GLU A 187 16.38 -9.99 -5.14
N LEU A 188 15.12 -9.99 -4.70
CA LEU A 188 14.74 -10.49 -3.38
C LEU A 188 15.09 -11.98 -3.19
N ILE A 189 14.87 -12.80 -4.22
CA ILE A 189 15.22 -14.23 -4.18
C ILE A 189 16.74 -14.39 -4.10
N GLU A 190 17.48 -13.67 -4.95
CA GLU A 190 18.94 -13.73 -4.94
C GLU A 190 19.54 -13.24 -3.62
N ALA A 191 19.03 -12.13 -3.08
CA ALA A 191 19.42 -11.58 -1.79
C ALA A 191 19.13 -12.58 -0.67
N SER A 192 17.95 -13.21 -0.68
CA SER A 192 17.58 -14.25 0.30
C SER A 192 18.55 -15.45 0.26
N ILE A 193 18.91 -15.92 -0.94
CA ILE A 193 19.89 -17.00 -1.11
C ILE A 193 21.28 -16.59 -0.61
N LYS A 194 21.72 -15.36 -0.91
CA LYS A 194 23.00 -14.82 -0.44
C LYS A 194 23.00 -14.71 1.09
N TYR A 195 21.93 -14.19 1.69
CA TYR A 195 21.77 -14.08 3.15
C TYR A 195 21.86 -15.44 3.85
N LEU A 196 21.13 -16.46 3.37
CA LEU A 196 21.17 -17.82 3.93
C LEU A 196 22.55 -18.47 3.82
N ARG A 197 23.38 -18.03 2.87
CA ARG A 197 24.77 -18.48 2.67
C ARG A 197 25.79 -17.59 3.37
N ASN A 198 25.36 -16.64 4.20
CA ASN A 198 26.20 -15.64 4.86
C ASN A 198 27.06 -14.83 3.87
N LYS A 199 26.55 -14.57 2.67
CA LYS A 199 27.21 -13.72 1.65
C LYS A 199 26.66 -12.30 1.71
N LYS A 200 27.52 -11.31 1.44
CA LYS A 200 27.09 -9.93 1.27
C LYS A 200 26.20 -9.80 0.04
N PHE A 201 25.22 -8.90 0.12
CA PHE A 201 24.34 -8.52 -0.97
C PHE A 201 24.00 -7.04 -0.84
N GLU A 202 23.62 -6.44 -1.95
CA GLU A 202 23.02 -5.11 -2.02
C GLU A 202 21.60 -5.30 -2.53
N LEU A 203 20.69 -4.50 -2.01
CA LEU A 203 19.28 -4.56 -2.34
C LEU A 203 18.74 -3.14 -2.29
N TYR A 204 18.22 -2.67 -3.42
CA TYR A 204 17.70 -1.31 -3.56
C TYR A 204 16.23 -1.35 -3.98
N PRO A 205 15.45 -0.31 -3.64
CA PRO A 205 14.05 -0.25 -4.05
C PRO A 205 13.90 -0.32 -5.57
N ASP A 206 12.82 -0.96 -6.01
CA ASP A 206 12.42 -1.05 -7.41
C ASP A 206 10.93 -0.70 -7.52
N PHE A 207 10.61 0.34 -8.27
CA PHE A 207 9.28 0.92 -8.31
C PHE A 207 8.53 0.46 -9.56
N THR A 208 7.29 -0.01 -9.37
CA THR A 208 6.42 -0.44 -10.48
C THR A 208 6.05 0.67 -11.46
N THR A 209 6.21 1.93 -11.05
CA THR A 209 5.96 3.10 -11.91
C THR A 209 7.15 3.48 -12.79
N GLY A 210 8.29 2.79 -12.66
CA GLY A 210 9.51 3.11 -13.39
C GLY A 210 10.28 4.29 -12.79
N GLY A 211 10.84 5.13 -13.66
CA GLY A 211 11.65 6.28 -13.27
C GLY A 211 13.09 5.94 -12.93
N MET A 212 13.78 6.94 -12.38
CA MET A 212 15.16 6.84 -11.93
C MET A 212 15.25 7.06 -10.43
N ILE A 213 16.16 6.33 -9.77
CA ILE A 213 16.36 6.41 -8.33
C ILE A 213 17.80 6.83 -8.00
N ASP A 214 17.93 7.70 -7.00
CA ASP A 214 19.19 7.94 -6.29
C ASP A 214 19.05 7.35 -4.88
N ALA A 215 19.69 6.20 -4.69
CA ALA A 215 19.71 5.44 -3.44
C ALA A 215 20.96 5.70 -2.60
N ALA A 216 21.78 6.72 -2.91
CA ALA A 216 23.04 6.98 -2.18
C ALA A 216 22.83 7.20 -0.67
N ASN A 217 21.67 7.74 -0.29
CA ASN A 217 21.30 7.97 1.11
C ASN A 217 20.26 6.96 1.64
N TYR A 218 20.04 5.83 0.96
CA TYR A 218 19.01 4.87 1.34
C TYR A 218 19.30 4.20 2.69
N ASN A 219 20.58 3.96 3.00
CA ASN A 219 21.04 3.37 4.27
C ASN A 219 20.26 2.09 4.66
N ASP A 220 20.04 1.21 3.68
CA ASP A 220 19.29 -0.06 3.83
C ASP A 220 17.90 0.13 4.48
N GLY A 221 17.23 1.26 4.21
CA GLY A 221 15.91 1.55 4.77
C GLY A 221 15.90 1.88 6.27
N LYS A 222 17.06 2.10 6.90
CA LYS A 222 17.14 2.52 8.31
C LYS A 222 16.49 3.89 8.49
N ARG A 223 16.05 4.16 9.72
CA ARG A 223 15.46 5.45 10.10
C ARG A 223 16.38 6.61 9.68
N GLY A 224 15.83 7.54 8.91
CA GLY A 224 16.57 8.69 8.36
C GLY A 224 17.13 8.47 6.95
N GLY A 225 17.10 7.24 6.43
CA GLY A 225 17.40 6.93 5.04
C GLY A 225 16.42 7.61 4.08
N LYS A 226 16.91 7.96 2.89
CA LYS A 226 16.15 8.67 1.86
C LYS A 226 16.52 8.16 0.47
N VAL A 227 15.53 8.11 -0.40
CA VAL A 227 15.69 7.87 -1.84
C VAL A 227 15.12 9.07 -2.57
N LYS A 228 15.81 9.56 -3.60
CA LYS A 228 15.22 10.52 -4.54
C LYS A 228 14.74 9.75 -5.76
N ILE A 229 13.55 10.09 -6.21
CA ILE A 229 12.91 9.47 -7.38
C ILE A 229 12.71 10.58 -8.40
N ARG A 230 12.95 10.30 -9.67
CA ARG A 230 12.73 11.25 -10.76
C ARG A 230 12.05 10.56 -11.93
N ALA A 231 11.20 11.32 -12.61
CA ALA A 231 10.66 10.89 -13.88
C ALA A 231 11.73 10.84 -14.97
N HIS A 232 11.61 9.91 -15.91
CA HIS A 232 12.34 9.91 -17.16
C HIS A 232 11.72 10.93 -18.11
N ILE A 233 12.51 11.95 -18.46
CA ILE A 233 12.11 13.01 -19.40
C ILE A 233 13.06 12.99 -20.60
N GLU A 234 12.48 12.83 -21.78
CA GLU A 234 13.20 12.80 -23.06
C GLU A 234 12.98 14.11 -23.84
N ILE A 235 14.02 14.63 -24.48
CA ILE A 235 13.90 15.74 -25.43
C ILE A 235 13.54 15.18 -26.80
N LYS A 236 12.28 15.35 -27.23
CA LYS A 236 11.81 14.90 -28.54
C LYS A 236 12.30 15.82 -29.65
N ASP A 237 12.19 17.13 -29.45
CA ASP A 237 12.65 18.16 -30.38
C ASP A 237 12.90 19.50 -29.66
N LYS A 238 13.27 20.55 -30.42
CA LYS A 238 13.59 21.89 -29.87
C LYS A 238 12.44 22.57 -29.12
N LYS A 239 11.22 22.05 -29.18
CA LYS A 239 10.01 22.63 -28.59
C LYS A 239 9.24 21.63 -27.73
N THR A 240 9.68 20.38 -27.61
CA THR A 240 8.86 19.31 -27.04
C THR A 240 9.68 18.39 -26.14
N LEU A 241 9.22 18.24 -24.91
CA LEU A 241 9.72 17.27 -23.93
C LEU A 241 8.64 16.18 -23.73
N LEU A 242 9.08 14.94 -23.51
CA LEU A 242 8.19 13.80 -23.22
C LEU A 242 8.55 13.22 -21.87
N VAL A 243 7.58 13.15 -20.96
CA VAL A 243 7.72 12.43 -19.70
C VAL A 243 7.21 11.01 -19.92
N LYS A 244 8.05 10.00 -19.68
CA LYS A 244 7.80 8.58 -19.99
C LYS A 244 7.31 7.74 -18.82
N ASP A 245 7.43 8.27 -17.61
CA ASP A 245 6.98 7.63 -16.38
C ASP A 245 6.66 8.69 -15.31
N VAL A 246 6.08 8.25 -14.20
CA VAL A 246 5.76 9.11 -13.06
C VAL A 246 6.51 8.64 -11.80
N PRO A 247 6.98 9.57 -10.94
CA PRO A 247 7.60 9.20 -9.68
C PRO A 247 6.64 8.37 -8.79
N TYR A 248 7.19 7.46 -8.00
CA TYR A 248 6.38 6.59 -7.12
C TYR A 248 5.52 7.40 -6.15
N GLY A 249 4.19 7.21 -6.25
CA GLY A 249 3.21 7.89 -5.42
C GLY A 249 2.70 9.22 -5.98
N ILE A 250 3.11 9.59 -7.21
CA ILE A 250 2.60 10.74 -7.95
C ILE A 250 1.82 10.25 -9.17
N THR A 251 0.66 10.86 -9.43
CA THR A 251 -0.14 10.58 -10.63
C THR A 251 0.20 11.51 -11.78
N THR A 252 -0.18 11.16 -13.02
CA THR A 252 -0.02 12.03 -14.19
C THR A 252 -0.76 13.35 -13.99
N VAL A 253 -1.95 13.31 -13.40
CA VAL A 253 -2.74 14.49 -13.04
C VAL A 253 -1.97 15.40 -12.06
N GLN A 254 -1.45 14.84 -10.97
CA GLN A 254 -0.69 15.60 -9.98
C GLN A 254 0.60 16.19 -10.57
N LEU A 255 1.31 15.43 -11.40
CA LEU A 255 2.51 15.90 -12.09
C LEU A 255 2.19 17.07 -13.03
N MET A 256 1.12 16.96 -13.81
CA MET A 256 0.66 18.05 -14.68
C MET A 256 0.26 19.30 -13.89
N GLU A 257 -0.46 19.16 -12.78
CA GLU A 257 -0.80 20.28 -11.90
C GLU A 257 0.46 20.95 -11.33
N SER A 258 1.46 20.16 -10.94
CA SER A 258 2.75 20.65 -10.45
C SER A 258 3.48 21.48 -11.53
N ILE A 259 3.48 21.00 -12.78
CA ILE A 259 4.05 21.72 -13.94
C ILE A 259 3.29 23.05 -14.18
N VAL A 260 1.96 23.02 -14.20
CA VAL A 260 1.15 24.23 -14.41
C VAL A 260 1.41 25.26 -13.31
N LYS A 261 1.45 24.82 -12.05
CA LYS A 261 1.77 25.68 -10.90
C LYS A 261 3.17 26.28 -11.00
N ALA A 262 4.18 25.51 -11.43
CA ALA A 262 5.52 26.01 -11.65
C ALA A 262 5.56 27.06 -12.78
N ASN A 263 4.78 26.87 -13.84
CA ASN A 263 4.63 27.82 -14.94
C ASN A 263 3.97 29.13 -14.48
N ASP A 264 2.88 29.05 -13.73
CA ASP A 264 2.15 30.22 -13.22
C ASP A 264 2.98 31.04 -12.22
N SER A 265 3.85 30.38 -11.46
CA SER A 265 4.82 31.04 -10.58
C SER A 265 6.02 31.67 -11.32
N GLY A 266 6.10 31.50 -12.65
CA GLY A 266 7.17 32.04 -13.50
C GLY A 266 8.51 31.30 -13.38
N LYS A 267 8.56 30.16 -12.68
CA LYS A 267 9.78 29.34 -12.51
C LYS A 267 10.15 28.58 -13.78
N ILE A 268 9.14 28.16 -14.54
CA ILE A 268 9.29 27.54 -15.86
C ILE A 268 8.41 28.26 -16.89
N LYS A 269 8.69 28.05 -18.18
CA LYS A 269 7.88 28.59 -19.27
C LYS A 269 7.42 27.46 -20.18
N VAL A 270 6.15 27.11 -20.06
CA VAL A 270 5.51 26.03 -20.82
C VAL A 270 4.34 26.62 -21.60
N LYS A 271 4.20 26.21 -22.86
CA LYS A 271 3.10 26.62 -23.73
C LYS A 271 1.86 25.76 -23.47
N LYS A 272 2.04 24.44 -23.38
CA LYS A 272 0.96 23.47 -23.20
C LYS A 272 1.51 22.19 -22.59
N VAL A 273 0.70 21.54 -21.76
CA VAL A 273 0.93 20.17 -21.28
C VAL A 273 -0.23 19.31 -21.77
N VAL A 274 0.06 18.12 -22.30
CA VAL A 274 -0.94 17.18 -22.83
C VAL A 274 -0.64 15.80 -22.29
N ASP A 275 -1.63 15.17 -21.67
CA ASP A 275 -1.56 13.76 -21.28
C ASP A 275 -1.96 12.88 -22.47
N ASN A 276 -1.01 12.09 -22.98
CA ASN A 276 -1.22 11.07 -24.01
C ASN A 276 -1.08 9.65 -23.41
N THR A 277 -1.17 9.51 -22.08
CA THR A 277 -1.05 8.24 -21.39
C THR A 277 -2.09 7.24 -21.89
N ALA A 278 -1.60 6.04 -22.22
CA ALA A 278 -2.43 4.92 -22.62
C ALA A 278 -1.92 3.66 -21.89
N LYS A 279 -1.35 2.69 -22.63
CA LYS A 279 -0.66 1.57 -22.00
C LYS A 279 0.58 2.04 -21.24
N GLU A 280 1.36 2.91 -21.88
CA GLU A 280 2.55 3.54 -21.32
C GLU A 280 2.23 5.00 -20.99
N VAL A 281 2.93 5.54 -19.98
CA VAL A 281 2.82 6.95 -19.60
C VAL A 281 3.49 7.81 -20.67
N GLU A 282 2.79 8.84 -21.13
CA GLU A 282 3.37 9.83 -22.02
C GLU A 282 2.72 11.20 -21.77
N ILE A 283 3.44 12.10 -21.10
CA ILE A 283 3.02 13.50 -20.96
C ILE A 283 3.89 14.35 -21.88
N GLU A 284 3.24 15.03 -22.82
CA GLU A 284 3.89 15.95 -23.75
C GLU A 284 3.89 17.36 -23.20
N ILE A 285 5.09 17.94 -23.05
CA ILE A 285 5.31 19.31 -22.61
C ILE A 285 5.80 20.14 -23.80
N GLN A 286 4.96 21.05 -24.27
CA GLN A 286 5.27 21.95 -25.38
C GLN A 286 5.83 23.26 -24.85
N LEU A 287 6.95 23.70 -25.41
CA LEU A 287 7.68 24.90 -25.03
C LEU A 287 7.34 26.08 -25.97
N PRO A 288 7.35 27.33 -25.46
CA PRO A 288 7.23 28.51 -26.31
C PRO A 288 8.52 28.73 -27.12
N ALA A 289 8.42 29.50 -28.20
CA ALA A 289 9.57 29.79 -29.05
C ALA A 289 10.67 30.55 -28.27
N GLY A 290 11.92 30.14 -28.46
CA GLY A 290 13.08 30.77 -27.83
C GLY A 290 13.45 30.23 -26.45
N VAL A 291 12.72 29.24 -25.91
CA VAL A 291 13.08 28.53 -24.67
C VAL A 291 13.93 27.30 -24.99
N SER A 292 15.02 27.09 -24.25
CA SER A 292 15.87 25.90 -24.39
C SER A 292 15.21 24.68 -23.70
N PRO A 293 15.10 23.54 -24.40
CA PRO A 293 14.65 22.29 -23.79
C PRO A 293 15.53 21.83 -22.63
N ASP A 294 16.86 21.94 -22.75
CA ASP A 294 17.80 21.51 -21.70
C ASP A 294 17.64 22.32 -20.41
N VAL A 295 17.55 23.65 -20.52
CA VAL A 295 17.30 24.51 -19.36
C VAL A 295 15.92 24.23 -18.74
N THR A 296 14.92 23.93 -19.58
CA THR A 296 13.59 23.59 -19.08
C THR A 296 13.57 22.23 -18.39
N LEU A 297 14.31 21.25 -18.89
CA LEU A 297 14.47 19.94 -18.27
C LEU A 297 15.02 20.05 -16.85
N ASP A 298 16.11 20.80 -16.67
CA ASP A 298 16.68 21.05 -15.34
C ASP A 298 15.69 21.79 -14.42
N ALA A 299 14.96 22.76 -14.97
CA ALA A 299 13.98 23.52 -14.21
C ALA A 299 12.74 22.68 -13.82
N LEU A 300 12.31 21.74 -14.66
CA LEU A 300 11.27 20.77 -14.32
C LEU A 300 11.73 19.94 -13.11
N TYR A 301 12.92 19.31 -13.17
CA TYR A 301 13.44 18.54 -12.03
C TYR A 301 13.62 19.33 -10.74
N ALA A 302 13.81 20.65 -10.81
CA ALA A 302 14.02 21.50 -9.65
C ALA A 302 12.72 22.04 -9.03
N PHE A 303 11.67 22.23 -9.85
CA PHE A 303 10.50 23.02 -9.46
C PHE A 303 9.17 22.28 -9.59
N THR A 304 9.17 21.04 -10.06
CA THR A 304 7.99 20.15 -10.10
C THR A 304 8.25 18.90 -9.27
N ASP A 305 7.17 18.14 -9.04
CA ASP A 305 7.22 16.84 -8.38
C ASP A 305 7.82 15.73 -9.27
#